data_AF-Q91774-F1
#
_entry.id   AF-Q91774-F1
#
_cell.length_a   1.000
_cell.length_b   1.000
_cell.length_c   1.000
_cell.angle_alpha   90.00
_cell.angle_beta   90.00
_cell.angle_gamma   90.00
#
_symmetry.space_group_name_H-M   'P 1'
#
loop_
_entity.id
_entity.type
_entity.pdbx_description
1 polymer ?
#
loop_
_entity_poly.entity_id
_entity_poly.type
_entity_poly.pdbx_seq_one_letter_code
_entity_poly.pdbx_strand_id
1 'polypeptide(L)' 'DHFELTLDVRDFSPHELTVKTQGRRVIVTGKHERKSDTKDGSYFHEYRERKREAD' A
#
# COMPACT_ATOMS: atom_id res chain seq x y z
N ASP A 1 -16.86 14.85 -15.77
CA ASP A 1 -16.80 14.11 -14.51
C ASP A 1 -15.45 13.41 -14.42
N HIS A 2 -14.70 13.59 -13.33
CA HIS A 2 -13.38 12.98 -13.15
C HIS A 2 -13.34 12.33 -11.76
N PHE A 3 -13.07 11.03 -11.73
CA PHE A 3 -12.91 10.28 -10.49
C PHE A 3 -11.50 10.49 -9.94
N GLU A 4 -11.38 10.96 -8.70
CA GLU A 4 -10.10 11.22 -8.05
C GLU A 4 -10.09 10.69 -6.60
N LEU A 5 -8.93 10.25 -6.15
CA LEU A 5 -8.71 9.73 -4.80
C LEU A 5 -7.36 10.20 -4.24
N THR A 6 -7.36 10.65 -2.99
CA THR A 6 -6.13 10.92 -2.22
C THR A 6 -5.97 9.87 -1.12
N LEU A 7 -4.79 9.26 -1.04
CA LEU A 7 -4.40 8.27 -0.03
C LEU A 7 -3.13 8.72 0.68
N ASP A 8 -3.12 8.65 2.01
CA ASP A 8 -1.90 8.82 2.79
C ASP A 8 -1.04 7.55 2.70
N VAL A 9 0.13 7.69 2.07
CA VAL A 9 1.09 6.60 1.81
C VAL A 9 2.47 6.88 2.41
N ARG A 10 2.58 7.79 3.40
CA ARG A 10 3.86 8.25 3.97
C ARG A 10 4.76 7.13 4.52
N ASP A 11 4.20 5.98 4.88
CA ASP A 11 4.95 4.82 5.37
C ASP A 11 5.58 3.95 4.27
N PHE A 12 5.31 4.25 2.99
CA PHE A 12 5.78 3.47 1.85
C PHE A 12 6.58 4.35 0.89
N SER A 13 7.67 3.81 0.35
CA SER A 13 8.35 4.41 -0.79
C SER A 13 7.54 4.19 -2.09
N PRO A 14 7.69 5.03 -3.12
CA PRO A 14 6.97 4.86 -4.39
C PRO A 14 7.18 3.47 -5.04
N HIS A 15 8.34 2.85 -4.85
CA HIS A 15 8.66 1.53 -5.41
C HIS A 15 7.98 0.37 -4.66
N GLU A 16 7.51 0.60 -3.43
CA GLU A 16 6.79 -0.37 -2.61
C GLU A 16 5.27 -0.34 -2.87
N LEU A 17 4.82 0.63 -3.66
CA LEU A 17 3.43 0.80 -4.04
C LEU A 17 3.14 0.11 -5.38
N THR A 18 1.98 -0.54 -5.46
CA THR A 18 1.43 -1.10 -6.69
C THR A 18 0.00 -0.64 -6.86
N VAL A 19 -0.31 -0.06 -8.02
CA VAL A 19 -1.66 0.37 -8.39
C VAL A 19 -2.18 -0.54 -9.50
N LYS A 20 -3.37 -1.10 -9.31
CA LYS A 20 -4.05 -1.96 -10.28
C LYS A 20 -5.51 -1.56 -10.42
N THR A 21 -6.05 -1.73 -11.62
CA THR A 21 -7.48 -1.59 -11.87
C THR A 21 -8.10 -2.98 -12.07
N GLN A 22 -9.28 -3.20 -11.48
CA GLN A 22 -10.03 -4.44 -11.63
C GLN A 22 -11.53 -4.16 -11.68
N GLY A 23 -12.14 -4.24 -12.87
CA GLY A 23 -13.53 -3.85 -13.07
C GLY A 23 -13.75 -2.37 -12.74
N ARG A 24 -14.65 -2.07 -11.81
CA ARG A 24 -14.95 -0.70 -11.31
C ARG A 24 -14.14 -0.30 -10.06
N ARG A 25 -13.02 -0.99 -9.80
CA ARG A 25 -12.17 -0.79 -8.61
C ARG A 25 -10.78 -0.30 -8.98
N VAL A 26 -10.27 0.62 -8.17
CA VAL A 26 -8.84 0.93 -8.08
C VAL A 26 -8.30 0.27 -6.81
N ILE A 27 -7.26 -0.54 -6.97
CA ILE A 27 -6.61 -1.29 -5.89
C ILE A 27 -5.22 -0.72 -5.71
N VAL A 28 -4.92 -0.24 -4.51
CA VAL A 28 -3.59 0.26 -4.12
C VAL A 28 -3.03 -0.65 -3.04
N THR A 29 -1.89 -1.27 -3.32
CA THR A 29 -1.18 -2.17 -2.41
C THR A 29 0.18 -1.56 -2.05
N GLY A 30 0.48 -1.44 -0.76
CA GLY A 30 1.81 -1.11 -0.26
C GLY A 30 2.43 -2.33 0.42
N LYS A 31 3.65 -2.71 0.02
CA LYS A 31 4.42 -3.79 0.65
C LYS A 31 5.72 -3.23 1.20
N HIS A 32 5.84 -3.17 2.53
CA HIS A 32 7.03 -2.66 3.20
C HIS A 32 7.60 -3.75 4.11
N GLU A 33 8.92 -3.98 4.00
CA GLU A 33 9.64 -4.92 4.86
C GLU A 33 10.52 -4.10 5.82
N ARG A 34 10.15 -4.06 7.11
CA ARG A 34 10.99 -3.44 8.14
C ARG A 34 11.86 -4.49 8.80
N LYS A 35 13.17 -4.27 8.75
CA LYS A 35 14.14 -4.96 9.60
C LYS A 35 14.21 -4.21 10.92
N SER A 36 14.00 -4.91 12.03
CA SER A 36 14.22 -4.32 13.36
C SER A 36 15.73 -4.34 13.65
N ASP A 37 16.31 -3.18 14.01
CA ASP A 37 17.71 -3.06 14.47
C ASP A 37 17.96 -3.69 15.86
N THR A 38 17.06 -4.55 16.34
CA THR A 38 17.28 -5.37 17.53
C THR A 38 18.30 -6.45 17.21
N LYS A 39 19.22 -6.70 18.15
CA LYS A 39 20.30 -7.71 18.03
C LYS A 39 19.81 -9.13 17.68
N ASP A 40 18.51 -9.41 17.84
CA ASP A 40 17.88 -10.71 17.60
C ASP A 40 17.30 -10.90 16.18
N GLY A 41 17.42 -9.93 15.27
CA GLY A 41 17.17 -10.15 13.84
C GLY A 41 15.74 -10.58 13.46
N SER A 42 14.72 -10.08 14.18
CA SER A 42 13.31 -10.33 13.82
C SER A 42 12.93 -9.57 12.54
N TYR A 43 12.17 -10.22 11.66
CA TYR A 43 11.60 -9.61 10.45
C TYR A 43 10.08 -9.49 10.64
N PHE A 44 9.53 -8.29 10.40
CA PHE A 44 8.08 -8.07 10.44
C PHE A 44 7.57 -7.72 9.04
N HIS A 45 6.58 -8.48 8.56
CA HIS A 45 5.90 -8.22 7.29
C HIS A 45 4.55 -7.54 7.58
N GLU A 46 4.42 -6.25 7.24
CA GLU A 46 3.13 -5.55 7.33
C GLU A 46 2.49 -5.47 5.94
N TYR A 47 1.29 -6.04 5.79
CA TYR A 47 0.48 -5.95 4.57
C TYR A 47 -0.75 -5.09 4.85
N ARG A 48 -0.90 -3.99 4.11
CA ARG A 48 -2.04 -3.08 4.23
C ARG A 48 -2.75 -2.94 2.88
N GLU A 49 -3.99 -3.41 2.82
CA GLU A 49 -4.84 -3.30 1.63
C GLU A 49 -5.93 -2.25 1.85
N ARG A 50 -6.02 -1.24 0.96
CA ARG A 50 -7.11 -0.26 0.96
C ARG A 50 -7.87 -0.38 -0.36
N LYS A 51 -9.17 -0.68 -0.29
CA LYS A 51 -10.08 -0.76 -1.44
C LYS A 51 -11.08 0.39 -1.39
N ARG A 52 -11.24 1.13 -2.49
CA ARG A 52 -12.37 2.04 -2.73
C ARG A 52 -12.97 1.73 -4.11
N GLU A 53 -14.30 1.69 -4.15
CA GLU A 53 -15.08 1.64 -5.39
C GLU A 53 -15.53 3.05 -5.77
N ALA A 54 -15.58 3.33 -7.08
CA ALA A 54 -16.30 4.48 -7.61
C ALA A 54 -17.78 4.08 -7.76
N ASP A 55 -18.70 4.95 -7.32
CA ASP A 55 -20.15 4.77 -7.49
C ASP A 55 -20.58 4.80 -8.97
#